data_AF-A0A960W0V4-F1
#
_entry.id   AF-A0A960W0V4-F1
#
_cell.length_a   1.000
_cell.length_b   1.000
_cell.length_c   1.000
_cell.angle_alpha   90.00
_cell.angle_beta   90.00
_cell.angle_gamma   90.00
#
_symmetry.space_group_name_H-M   'P 1'
#
loop_
_entity.id
_entity.type
_entity.pdbx_description
1 polymer ?
#
loop_
_entity_poly.entity_id
_entity_poly.type
_entity_poly.pdbx_seq_one_letter_code
_entity_poly.pdbx_strand_id
1 'polypeptide(L)'
;MKISYSIVFLLLFSFALWGDSYKDAEEASLSKKAPVKPPKTFQPVKPTDNTTDSINPESAEREKNEALIERGKRYIEHYEARKGVKEITKQLLHNTIPEVRAEAARALGRLRSGLKALHIAIDTDGYEVRQNAYQAIELIGSPYSIKYFIKGIQSSEQEIRISSYKGLGKTKTSVGRDLIVKAGLKSPDPPIVAAALEGLGYFSKSSDLQVIGKYLESNVQEYKTGAIRALANHGNSDSLKMLWNALIKNPELEPDIIYAVSKKRGLAPTLMLIKIMNRTKNENYQNIIHKELVYRRAYGKYAIVQIPVATLKQYPRANSTRIARLGEGDVGKVRRVTSKRFKAKFDNKVIEDRYYLIQAVNSKKNYFRRSIMEGWVFGPKIKVISISPPTTSNKLTIQTINSMNIYTDEHSEEEIQPNNNKKTETPVEDENDSFEDIIEDSDSDSQDKIKDTDDVPVDDKNNGSSSPGEDGRLGGFY
;
A
#
# COMPACT_ATOMS: atom_id res chain seq x y z
N MET A 1 -33.85 43.14 14.22
CA MET A 1 -33.08 44.37 14.45
C MET A 1 -31.91 44.36 13.47
N LYS A 2 -31.68 45.42 12.68
CA LYS A 2 -30.54 45.53 11.75
C LYS A 2 -29.62 46.65 12.23
N ILE A 3 -28.31 46.40 12.28
CA ILE A 3 -27.27 47.38 11.91
C ILE A 3 -26.23 46.62 11.09
N SER A 4 -25.67 47.29 10.09
CA SER A 4 -24.68 46.76 9.15
C SER A 4 -23.78 47.91 8.72
N TYR A 5 -22.46 47.71 8.68
CA TYR A 5 -21.53 48.67 8.11
C TYR A 5 -20.56 47.99 7.15
N SER A 6 -20.69 48.34 5.88
CA SER A 6 -19.68 48.12 4.85
C SER A 6 -18.74 49.32 4.81
N ILE A 7 -17.44 49.10 4.56
CA ILE A 7 -16.55 50.13 4.02
C ILE A 7 -15.79 49.53 2.84
N VAL A 8 -15.97 50.14 1.67
CA VAL A 8 -15.22 49.86 0.43
C VAL A 8 -14.96 51.20 -0.26
N PHE A 9 -13.71 51.64 -0.25
CA PHE A 9 -13.10 52.72 -1.06
C PHE A 9 -11.59 52.42 -1.00
N LEU A 10 -10.84 52.10 -2.06
CA LEU A 10 -10.86 52.47 -3.49
C LEU A 10 -10.33 53.90 -3.75
N LEU A 11 -9.00 53.98 -3.90
CA LEU A 11 -8.30 55.07 -4.59
C LEU A 11 -7.23 54.48 -5.52
N LEU A 12 -7.02 55.12 -6.67
CA LEU A 12 -6.07 54.81 -7.73
C LEU A 12 -5.61 56.13 -8.36
N PHE A 13 -4.47 56.11 -9.09
CA PHE A 13 -3.83 57.25 -9.77
C PHE A 13 -3.23 58.34 -8.82
N SER A 14 -2.07 58.95 -9.11
CA SER A 14 -1.00 58.61 -10.06
C SER A 14 0.31 59.40 -9.82
N PHE A 15 1.31 59.19 -10.70
CA PHE A 15 2.66 59.80 -10.76
C PHE A 15 3.61 59.39 -9.60
N ALA A 16 4.78 58.79 -9.80
CA ALA A 16 5.80 58.81 -10.87
C ALA A 16 6.73 60.04 -10.83
N LEU A 17 7.86 59.90 -10.10
CA LEU A 17 9.13 60.60 -10.30
C LEU A 17 10.19 60.05 -9.33
N TRP A 18 11.01 59.07 -9.76
CA TRP A 18 12.41 59.00 -9.32
C TRP A 18 13.26 58.23 -10.33
N GLY A 19 14.36 58.85 -10.74
CA GLY A 19 15.45 58.30 -11.53
C GLY A 19 16.76 58.95 -11.08
N ASP A 20 17.86 58.54 -11.70
CA ASP A 20 19.21 59.09 -11.54
C ASP A 20 19.84 59.04 -10.13
N SER A 21 20.65 57.99 -9.93
CA SER A 21 21.77 57.98 -8.97
C SER A 21 22.86 57.00 -9.43
N TYR A 22 23.28 57.10 -10.70
CA TYR A 22 24.38 56.30 -11.27
C TYR A 22 25.24 57.12 -12.25
N LYS A 23 26.00 58.07 -11.68
CA LYS A 23 27.19 58.75 -12.22
C LYS A 23 27.85 59.54 -11.07
N ASP A 24 29.12 59.92 -11.24
CA ASP A 24 30.02 60.62 -10.31
C ASP A 24 31.03 59.73 -9.53
N ALA A 25 31.87 59.01 -10.27
CA ALA A 25 33.06 58.32 -9.74
C ALA A 25 34.24 58.21 -10.74
N GLU A 26 34.23 58.91 -11.87
CA GLU A 26 35.18 58.68 -12.98
C GLU A 26 35.71 59.97 -13.63
N GLU A 27 36.35 60.88 -12.87
CA GLU A 27 37.20 61.94 -13.46
C GLU A 27 38.22 62.57 -12.49
N ALA A 28 39.20 61.80 -11.97
CA ALA A 28 40.19 62.34 -11.00
C ALA A 28 41.62 61.72 -10.96
N SER A 29 42.11 61.00 -11.97
CA SER A 29 43.52 60.50 -11.94
C SER A 29 44.21 60.31 -13.30
N LEU A 30 44.63 61.41 -13.93
CA LEU A 30 45.51 61.41 -15.12
C LEU A 30 47.01 61.44 -14.75
N SER A 31 47.77 60.37 -15.01
CA SER A 31 49.19 60.51 -15.39
C SER A 31 49.87 59.25 -15.93
N LYS A 32 50.71 59.43 -16.97
CA LYS A 32 51.85 58.59 -17.40
C LYS A 32 51.60 57.12 -17.81
N LYS A 33 51.43 56.91 -19.13
CA LYS A 33 51.74 55.64 -19.81
C LYS A 33 53.23 55.53 -20.15
N ALA A 34 53.74 54.29 -20.23
CA ALA A 34 54.99 53.91 -20.87
C ALA A 34 54.77 52.60 -21.67
N PRO A 35 55.59 52.27 -22.70
CA PRO A 35 55.16 51.41 -23.80
C PRO A 35 55.29 49.89 -23.56
N VAL A 36 54.39 49.15 -24.21
CA VAL A 36 54.35 47.67 -24.26
C VAL A 36 55.48 47.11 -25.13
N LYS A 37 56.02 45.94 -24.77
CA LYS A 37 56.91 45.10 -25.61
C LYS A 37 56.22 43.76 -25.93
N PRO A 38 56.50 43.15 -27.09
CA PRO A 38 55.82 41.93 -27.55
C PRO A 38 56.16 40.70 -26.69
N PRO A 39 55.30 39.66 -26.69
CA PRO A 39 55.49 38.46 -25.87
C PRO A 39 56.71 37.65 -26.32
N LYS A 40 57.42 37.06 -25.35
CA LYS A 40 58.47 36.08 -25.61
C LYS A 40 57.92 34.66 -25.70
N THR A 41 58.59 33.87 -26.53
CA THR A 41 58.35 32.45 -26.81
C THR A 41 58.13 31.58 -25.58
N PHE A 42 57.19 30.64 -25.68
CA PHE A 42 57.08 29.48 -24.79
C PHE A 42 58.40 28.69 -24.78
N GLN A 43 58.78 28.19 -23.61
CA GLN A 43 59.76 27.12 -23.45
C GLN A 43 59.11 25.98 -22.65
N PRO A 44 59.30 24.70 -23.03
CA PRO A 44 58.76 23.59 -22.27
C PRO A 44 59.59 23.38 -20.98
N VAL A 45 58.95 23.54 -19.83
CA VAL A 45 59.50 23.11 -18.55
C VAL A 45 59.44 21.58 -18.51
N LYS A 46 60.55 20.92 -18.13
CA LYS A 46 60.59 19.46 -17.95
C LYS A 46 59.62 19.02 -16.84
N PRO A 47 59.04 17.80 -16.92
CA PRO A 47 58.32 17.25 -15.79
C PRO A 47 59.25 17.14 -14.58
N THR A 48 58.82 17.67 -13.45
CA THR A 48 59.35 17.32 -12.13
C THR A 48 58.40 16.32 -11.53
N ASP A 49 58.82 15.06 -11.45
CA ASP A 49 58.11 14.04 -10.68
C ASP A 49 58.06 14.48 -9.21
N ASN A 50 56.88 14.89 -8.75
CA ASN A 50 56.49 14.99 -7.34
C ASN A 50 54.99 15.29 -7.19
N THR A 51 54.14 14.67 -8.02
CA THR A 51 52.71 14.54 -7.70
C THR A 51 52.54 13.33 -6.79
N THR A 52 52.97 13.45 -5.53
CA THR A 52 52.45 12.60 -4.47
C THR A 52 51.02 13.07 -4.22
N ASP A 53 50.04 12.41 -4.83
CA ASP A 53 48.63 12.71 -4.59
C ASP A 53 48.34 12.58 -3.09
N SER A 54 48.20 13.72 -2.44
CA SER A 54 47.88 13.80 -1.01
C SER A 54 46.39 13.49 -0.84
N ILE A 55 46.08 12.19 -0.90
CA ILE A 55 44.77 11.63 -0.56
C ILE A 55 44.35 12.27 0.76
N ASN A 56 43.33 13.12 0.73
CA ASN A 56 42.82 13.73 1.94
C ASN A 56 42.35 12.60 2.86
N PRO A 57 42.94 12.41 4.07
CA PRO A 57 42.60 11.29 4.94
C PRO A 57 41.10 11.31 5.29
N GLU A 58 40.50 12.49 5.37
CA GLU A 58 39.07 12.65 5.64
C GLU A 58 38.18 12.13 4.49
N SER A 59 38.58 12.26 3.22
CA SER A 59 37.79 11.71 2.10
C SER A 59 37.92 10.19 2.00
N ALA A 60 39.13 9.65 2.22
CA ALA A 60 39.36 8.21 2.22
C ALA A 60 38.66 7.49 3.39
N GLU A 61 38.58 8.13 4.57
CA GLU A 61 37.83 7.59 5.71
C GLU A 61 36.31 7.63 5.47
N ARG A 62 35.79 8.69 4.84
CA ARG A 62 34.37 8.76 4.42
C ARG A 62 34.02 7.65 3.42
N GLU A 63 34.80 7.49 2.36
CA GLU A 63 34.61 6.43 1.34
C GLU A 63 34.64 5.03 1.96
N LYS A 64 35.59 4.78 2.88
CA LYS A 64 35.69 3.51 3.62
C LYS A 64 34.46 3.25 4.51
N ASN A 65 33.93 4.28 5.16
CA ASN A 65 32.73 4.18 5.99
C ASN A 65 31.46 3.94 5.15
N GLU A 66 31.35 4.60 4.00
CA GLU A 66 30.27 4.37 3.02
C GLU A 66 30.31 2.94 2.46
N ALA A 67 31.49 2.42 2.11
CA ALA A 67 31.67 1.03 1.68
C ALA A 67 31.27 0.01 2.76
N LEU A 68 31.47 0.32 4.05
CA LEU A 68 31.00 -0.51 5.16
C LEU A 68 29.47 -0.46 5.33
N ILE A 69 28.86 0.72 5.19
CA ILE A 69 27.40 0.89 5.18
C ILE A 69 26.78 0.06 4.04
N GLU A 70 27.30 0.19 2.82
CA GLU A 70 26.79 -0.52 1.64
C GLU A 70 26.98 -2.05 1.74
N ARG A 71 28.13 -2.51 2.25
CA ARG A 71 28.33 -3.94 2.55
C ARG A 71 27.32 -4.45 3.59
N GLY A 72 26.97 -3.63 4.58
CA GLY A 72 25.93 -3.91 5.56
C GLY A 72 24.52 -4.01 4.97
N LYS A 73 24.11 -3.02 4.15
CA LYS A 73 22.81 -3.03 3.44
C LYS A 73 22.68 -4.25 2.52
N ARG A 74 23.70 -4.54 1.70
CA ARG A 74 23.70 -5.71 0.78
C ARG A 74 23.63 -7.04 1.53
N TYR A 75 24.25 -7.15 2.71
CA TYR A 75 24.08 -8.32 3.58
C TYR A 75 22.62 -8.48 4.02
N ILE A 76 21.97 -7.39 4.44
CA ILE A 76 20.55 -7.41 4.87
C ILE A 76 19.63 -7.78 3.71
N GLU A 77 19.81 -7.19 2.53
CA GLU A 77 19.04 -7.52 1.32
C GLU A 77 19.17 -9.01 0.93
N HIS A 78 20.40 -9.53 0.93
CA HIS A 78 20.70 -10.94 0.65
C HIS A 78 19.94 -11.88 1.59
N TYR A 79 19.95 -11.59 2.90
CA TYR A 79 19.20 -12.38 3.87
C TYR A 79 17.69 -12.10 3.83
N GLU A 80 17.22 -10.93 3.41
CA GLU A 80 15.79 -10.67 3.22
C GLU A 80 15.21 -11.51 2.08
N ALA A 81 15.89 -11.55 0.93
CA ALA A 81 15.51 -12.39 -0.21
C ALA A 81 15.43 -13.89 0.19
N ARG A 82 16.30 -14.32 1.10
CA ARG A 82 16.35 -15.68 1.67
C ARG A 82 15.47 -15.88 2.92
N LYS A 83 14.85 -14.83 3.45
CA LYS A 83 14.08 -14.79 4.72
C LYS A 83 14.88 -15.18 5.98
N GLY A 84 16.18 -14.89 6.00
CA GLY A 84 17.11 -15.05 7.13
C GLY A 84 16.83 -14.09 8.29
N VAL A 85 15.69 -14.28 8.96
CA VAL A 85 15.24 -13.42 10.08
C VAL A 85 16.26 -13.38 11.22
N LYS A 86 16.98 -14.48 11.47
CA LYS A 86 17.99 -14.58 12.54
C LYS A 86 19.19 -13.69 12.26
N GLU A 87 19.65 -13.65 11.02
CA GLU A 87 20.84 -12.92 10.57
C GLU A 87 20.56 -11.42 10.53
N ILE A 88 19.39 -11.02 10.00
CA ILE A 88 18.93 -9.62 10.04
C ILE A 88 18.69 -9.17 11.49
N THR A 89 18.15 -10.03 12.36
CA THR A 89 18.02 -9.76 13.80
C THR A 89 19.39 -9.54 14.46
N LYS A 90 20.41 -10.31 14.09
CA LYS A 90 21.78 -10.12 14.57
C LYS A 90 22.33 -8.75 14.15
N GLN A 91 22.07 -8.31 12.90
CA GLN A 91 22.48 -6.97 12.45
C GLN A 91 21.77 -5.87 13.25
N LEU A 92 20.43 -5.96 13.41
CA LEU A 92 19.66 -4.98 14.18
C LEU A 92 20.13 -4.83 15.63
N LEU A 93 20.56 -5.91 16.30
CA LEU A 93 20.91 -5.88 17.72
C LEU A 93 22.40 -5.63 18.00
N HIS A 94 23.29 -5.84 17.02
CA HIS A 94 24.74 -5.89 17.27
C HIS A 94 25.63 -5.21 16.22
N ASN A 95 25.09 -4.66 15.12
CA ASN A 95 25.90 -3.89 14.20
C ASN A 95 26.21 -2.50 14.80
N THR A 96 27.46 -2.05 14.72
CA THR A 96 27.88 -0.73 15.23
C THR A 96 27.30 0.44 14.43
N ILE A 97 27.04 0.24 13.14
CA ILE A 97 26.61 1.25 12.16
C ILE A 97 25.08 1.46 12.24
N PRO A 98 24.58 2.64 12.65
CA PRO A 98 23.14 2.91 12.80
C PRO A 98 22.33 2.68 11.52
N GLU A 99 22.84 3.08 10.37
CA GLU A 99 22.20 3.00 9.06
C GLU A 99 21.93 1.52 8.68
N VAL A 100 22.86 0.63 9.07
CA VAL A 100 22.73 -0.82 8.87
C VAL A 100 21.71 -1.41 9.86
N ARG A 101 21.62 -0.90 11.10
CA ARG A 101 20.54 -1.28 12.03
C ARG A 101 19.18 -0.77 11.55
N ALA A 102 19.11 0.42 10.97
CA ALA A 102 17.89 1.00 10.41
C ALA A 102 17.36 0.17 9.23
N GLU A 103 18.22 -0.23 8.29
CA GLU A 103 17.81 -1.12 7.19
C GLU A 103 17.44 -2.53 7.69
N ALA A 104 18.12 -3.04 8.74
CA ALA A 104 17.73 -4.30 9.36
C ALA A 104 16.33 -4.23 10.00
N ALA A 105 15.97 -3.10 10.61
CA ALA A 105 14.61 -2.86 11.11
C ALA A 105 13.59 -2.84 9.96
N ARG A 106 13.87 -2.10 8.86
CA ARG A 106 13.01 -2.07 7.66
C ARG A 106 12.79 -3.47 7.08
N ALA A 107 13.86 -4.24 6.88
CA ALA A 107 13.81 -5.61 6.37
C ALA A 107 12.98 -6.55 7.27
N LEU A 108 13.13 -6.47 8.60
CA LEU A 108 12.27 -7.21 9.53
C LEU A 108 10.80 -6.78 9.44
N GLY A 109 10.53 -5.49 9.20
CA GLY A 109 9.18 -4.98 8.91
C GLY A 109 8.58 -5.54 7.61
N ARG A 110 9.36 -5.57 6.52
CA ARG A 110 8.98 -6.16 5.23
C ARG A 110 8.72 -7.66 5.33
N LEU A 111 9.59 -8.39 6.04
CA LEU A 111 9.43 -9.81 6.41
C LEU A 111 8.36 -10.07 7.50
N ARG A 112 7.80 -9.02 8.10
CA ARG A 112 6.85 -9.05 9.23
C ARG A 112 7.30 -9.94 10.40
N SER A 113 8.58 -9.88 10.73
CA SER A 113 9.28 -10.79 11.63
C SER A 113 10.13 -10.03 12.66
N GLY A 114 10.87 -10.73 13.53
CA GLY A 114 11.84 -10.09 14.45
C GLY A 114 11.23 -9.21 15.56
N LEU A 115 9.94 -9.35 15.86
CA LEU A 115 9.17 -8.45 16.75
C LEU A 115 9.86 -8.10 18.08
N LYS A 116 10.49 -9.08 18.76
CA LYS A 116 11.24 -8.85 20.01
C LYS A 116 12.46 -7.95 19.82
N ALA A 117 13.18 -8.07 18.71
CA ALA A 117 14.35 -7.26 18.42
C ALA A 117 13.97 -5.82 18.03
N LEU A 118 12.87 -5.66 17.29
CA LEU A 118 12.28 -4.35 17.02
C LEU A 118 11.81 -3.64 18.30
N HIS A 119 11.25 -4.39 19.26
CA HIS A 119 10.90 -3.86 20.58
C HIS A 119 12.13 -3.39 21.38
N ILE A 120 13.25 -4.12 21.31
CA ILE A 120 14.53 -3.70 21.92
C ILE A 120 15.04 -2.41 21.25
N ALA A 121 15.12 -2.39 19.91
CA ALA A 121 15.62 -1.22 19.17
C ALA A 121 14.81 0.07 19.43
N ILE A 122 13.49 -0.03 19.63
CA ILE A 122 12.65 1.11 20.03
C ILE A 122 13.02 1.66 21.43
N ASP A 123 13.48 0.80 22.35
CA ASP A 123 13.83 1.18 23.72
C ASP A 123 15.32 1.55 23.89
N THR A 124 16.24 1.10 23.03
CA THR A 124 17.69 1.29 23.21
C THR A 124 18.42 2.13 22.15
N ASP A 125 17.86 2.33 20.94
CA ASP A 125 18.62 2.84 19.79
C ASP A 125 18.42 4.35 19.51
N GLY A 126 19.16 4.90 18.55
CA GLY A 126 19.08 6.27 18.05
C GLY A 126 17.82 6.56 17.22
N TYR A 127 17.57 7.84 16.91
CA TYR A 127 16.32 8.29 16.28
C TYR A 127 15.94 7.51 15.01
N GLU A 128 16.86 7.42 14.04
CA GLU A 128 16.62 6.78 12.76
C GLU A 128 16.20 5.30 12.94
N VAL A 129 16.96 4.54 13.73
CA VAL A 129 16.64 3.12 13.97
C VAL A 129 15.33 2.97 14.73
N ARG A 130 15.03 3.83 15.70
CA ARG A 130 13.73 3.85 16.39
C ARG A 130 12.57 4.11 15.43
N GLN A 131 12.69 5.11 14.54
CA GLN A 131 11.66 5.42 13.53
C GLN A 131 11.40 4.21 12.62
N ASN A 132 12.45 3.62 12.06
CA ASN A 132 12.34 2.44 11.21
C ASN A 132 11.79 1.22 11.96
N ALA A 133 12.14 1.04 13.24
CA ALA A 133 11.57 0.00 14.09
C ALA A 133 10.08 0.24 14.40
N TYR A 134 9.64 1.49 14.60
CA TYR A 134 8.23 1.87 14.72
C TYR A 134 7.44 1.56 13.44
N GLN A 135 7.97 1.92 12.27
CA GLN A 135 7.39 1.57 10.96
C GLN A 135 7.34 0.03 10.79
N ALA A 136 8.37 -0.69 11.21
CA ALA A 136 8.42 -2.15 11.12
C ALA A 136 7.36 -2.83 12.01
N ILE A 137 7.20 -2.42 13.28
CA ILE A 137 6.11 -2.96 14.13
C ILE A 137 4.72 -2.56 13.63
N GLU A 138 4.59 -1.43 12.95
CA GLU A 138 3.37 -1.04 12.23
C GLU A 138 3.09 -1.95 11.02
N LEU A 139 4.11 -2.37 10.26
CA LEU A 139 3.96 -3.34 9.16
C LEU A 139 3.57 -4.75 9.66
N ILE A 140 4.05 -5.14 10.85
CA ILE A 140 3.66 -6.38 11.54
C ILE A 140 2.22 -6.29 12.07
N GLY A 141 1.85 -5.17 12.71
CA GLY A 141 0.51 -4.94 13.27
C GLY A 141 0.18 -5.77 14.52
N SER A 142 1.18 -6.34 15.20
CA SER A 142 0.97 -7.25 16.33
C SER A 142 0.30 -6.58 17.53
N PRO A 143 -0.72 -7.19 18.16
CA PRO A 143 -1.31 -6.70 19.41
C PRO A 143 -0.28 -6.53 20.55
N TYR A 144 0.77 -7.34 20.57
CA TYR A 144 1.86 -7.23 21.56
C TYR A 144 2.64 -5.92 21.46
N SER A 145 2.52 -5.17 20.36
CA SER A 145 3.09 -3.82 20.21
C SER A 145 2.25 -2.69 20.81
N ILE A 146 1.09 -2.98 21.42
CA ILE A 146 0.17 -1.94 21.91
C ILE A 146 0.84 -0.95 22.88
N LYS A 147 1.71 -1.41 23.79
CA LYS A 147 2.47 -0.53 24.70
C LYS A 147 3.41 0.43 23.96
N TYR A 148 4.00 -0.01 22.85
CA TYR A 148 4.93 0.78 22.05
C TYR A 148 4.21 1.87 21.27
N PHE A 149 3.06 1.55 20.67
CA PHE A 149 2.24 2.56 19.99
C PHE A 149 1.64 3.58 20.98
N ILE A 150 1.29 3.18 22.21
CA ILE A 150 0.87 4.11 23.27
C ILE A 150 2.01 5.06 23.68
N LYS A 151 3.24 4.56 23.79
CA LYS A 151 4.45 5.39 23.98
C LYS A 151 4.69 6.32 22.78
N GLY A 152 4.57 5.81 21.56
CA GLY A 152 4.91 6.52 20.32
C GLY A 152 3.93 7.63 19.90
N ILE A 153 2.64 7.54 20.24
CA ILE A 153 1.70 8.67 20.01
C ILE A 153 2.04 9.92 20.85
N GLN A 154 2.89 9.81 21.88
CA GLN A 154 3.39 10.92 22.69
C GLN A 154 4.77 11.42 22.24
N SER A 155 5.29 10.93 21.10
CA SER A 155 6.60 11.33 20.58
C SER A 155 6.60 12.77 20.05
N SER A 156 7.69 13.48 20.29
CA SER A 156 8.04 14.72 19.57
C SER A 156 8.10 14.52 18.05
N GLU A 157 8.54 13.33 17.63
CA GLU A 157 8.80 13.00 16.23
C GLU A 157 7.51 12.60 15.50
N GLN A 158 7.18 13.34 14.43
CA GLN A 158 5.92 13.18 13.71
C GLN A 158 5.76 11.78 13.10
N GLU A 159 6.82 11.24 12.50
CA GLU A 159 6.83 9.89 11.91
C GLU A 159 6.54 8.78 12.93
N ILE A 160 7.09 8.88 14.14
CA ILE A 160 6.82 7.94 15.22
C ILE A 160 5.35 8.03 15.66
N ARG A 161 4.77 9.23 15.72
CA ARG A 161 3.33 9.40 15.97
C ARG A 161 2.47 8.83 14.81
N ILE A 162 2.84 9.08 13.55
CA ILE A 162 2.15 8.58 12.34
C ILE A 162 2.07 7.05 12.35
N SER A 163 3.22 6.36 12.46
CA SER A 163 3.23 4.90 12.53
C SER A 163 2.60 4.37 13.81
N SER A 164 2.59 5.13 14.90
CA SER A 164 1.84 4.73 16.10
C SER A 164 0.33 4.75 15.87
N TYR A 165 -0.27 5.78 15.28
CA TYR A 165 -1.71 5.81 15.00
C TYR A 165 -2.15 4.77 13.96
N LYS A 166 -1.37 4.56 12.89
CA LYS A 166 -1.59 3.44 11.95
C LYS A 166 -1.49 2.08 12.68
N GLY A 167 -0.50 1.93 13.55
CA GLY A 167 -0.20 0.73 14.33
C GLY A 167 -1.30 0.36 15.33
N LEU A 168 -1.79 1.33 16.11
CA LEU A 168 -2.94 1.18 17.01
C LEU A 168 -4.14 0.55 16.29
N GLY A 169 -4.43 1.00 15.07
CA GLY A 169 -5.48 0.45 14.23
C GLY A 169 -5.25 -1.02 13.88
N LYS A 170 -4.05 -1.35 13.42
CA LYS A 170 -3.67 -2.72 13.04
C LYS A 170 -3.67 -3.70 14.21
N THR A 171 -3.41 -3.25 15.45
CA THR A 171 -3.56 -4.11 16.65
C THR A 171 -5.00 -4.60 16.87
N LYS A 172 -5.99 -3.87 16.34
CA LYS A 172 -7.43 -4.09 16.55
C LYS A 172 -7.89 -4.11 18.02
N THR A 173 -7.07 -3.58 18.93
CA THR A 173 -7.42 -3.45 20.35
C THR A 173 -8.48 -2.37 20.60
N SER A 174 -9.35 -2.57 21.60
CA SER A 174 -10.32 -1.55 22.05
C SER A 174 -9.63 -0.24 22.43
N VAL A 175 -8.55 -0.33 23.22
CA VAL A 175 -7.70 0.80 23.64
C VAL A 175 -7.15 1.56 22.44
N GLY A 176 -6.63 0.86 21.42
CA GLY A 176 -6.12 1.49 20.21
C GLY A 176 -7.18 2.26 19.43
N ARG A 177 -8.41 1.72 19.32
CA ARG A 177 -9.53 2.46 18.70
C ARG A 177 -9.91 3.69 19.49
N ASP A 178 -9.96 3.57 20.81
CA ASP A 178 -10.37 4.66 21.69
C ASP A 178 -9.37 5.82 21.65
N LEU A 179 -8.06 5.55 21.60
CA LEU A 179 -7.02 6.57 21.41
C LEU A 179 -7.11 7.23 20.03
N ILE A 180 -7.33 6.45 18.96
CA ILE A 180 -7.58 6.98 17.60
C ILE A 180 -8.76 7.95 17.59
N VAL A 181 -9.90 7.58 18.20
CA VAL A 181 -11.13 8.40 18.18
C VAL A 181 -11.09 9.58 19.16
N LYS A 182 -10.45 9.43 20.33
CA LYS A 182 -10.42 10.47 21.37
C LYS A 182 -9.32 11.51 21.15
N ALA A 183 -8.16 11.11 20.62
CA ALA A 183 -7.01 11.97 20.39
C ALA A 183 -6.67 12.12 18.89
N GLY A 184 -6.40 11.01 18.18
CA GLY A 184 -5.87 11.07 16.80
C GLY A 184 -6.73 11.86 15.81
N LEU A 185 -8.04 11.61 15.79
CA LEU A 185 -9.00 12.35 14.94
C LEU A 185 -9.24 13.82 15.36
N LYS A 186 -8.70 14.25 16.50
CA LYS A 186 -8.76 15.62 17.02
C LYS A 186 -7.41 16.34 16.99
N SER A 187 -6.39 15.72 16.40
CA SER A 187 -5.06 16.30 16.27
C SER A 187 -5.10 17.58 15.42
N PRO A 188 -4.36 18.65 15.79
CA PRO A 188 -4.18 19.81 14.93
C PRO A 188 -3.26 19.50 13.73
N ASP A 189 -2.37 18.50 13.89
CA ASP A 189 -1.40 18.01 12.91
C ASP A 189 -2.12 17.12 11.85
N PRO A 190 -2.23 17.54 10.57
CA PRO A 190 -3.07 16.84 9.59
C PRO A 190 -2.59 15.44 9.16
N PRO A 191 -1.28 15.18 8.95
CA PRO A 191 -0.75 13.82 8.80
C PRO A 191 -1.17 12.87 9.94
N ILE A 192 -1.31 13.36 11.18
CA ILE A 192 -1.79 12.54 12.31
C ILE A 192 -3.28 12.22 12.20
N VAL A 193 -4.12 13.16 11.75
CA VAL A 193 -5.54 12.87 11.47
C VAL A 193 -5.65 11.84 10.34
N ALA A 194 -4.81 11.94 9.30
CA ALA A 194 -4.77 10.97 8.21
C ALA A 194 -4.35 9.56 8.68
N ALA A 195 -3.31 9.47 9.52
CA ALA A 195 -2.85 8.24 10.15
C ALA A 195 -3.91 7.62 11.08
N ALA A 196 -4.62 8.45 11.85
CA ALA A 196 -5.71 8.03 12.73
C ALA A 196 -6.93 7.53 11.94
N LEU A 197 -7.28 8.18 10.82
CA LEU A 197 -8.30 7.69 9.89
C LEU A 197 -7.89 6.32 9.31
N GLU A 198 -6.68 6.20 8.77
CA GLU A 198 -6.21 4.94 8.19
C GLU A 198 -6.21 3.81 9.24
N GLY A 199 -5.80 4.12 10.47
CA GLY A 199 -5.88 3.24 11.64
C GLY A 199 -7.33 2.81 11.97
N LEU A 200 -8.28 3.75 11.98
CA LEU A 200 -9.70 3.48 12.24
C LEU A 200 -10.30 2.50 11.23
N GLY A 201 -9.82 2.53 9.98
CA GLY A 201 -10.22 1.58 8.93
C GLY A 201 -10.07 0.11 9.33
N TYR A 202 -9.03 -0.25 10.10
CA TYR A 202 -8.75 -1.66 10.43
C TYR A 202 -9.77 -2.32 11.39
N PHE A 203 -10.66 -1.56 12.02
CA PHE A 203 -11.68 -2.08 12.94
C PHE A 203 -12.95 -2.60 12.26
N SER A 204 -13.19 -2.28 10.98
CA SER A 204 -14.34 -2.76 10.18
C SER A 204 -15.74 -2.49 10.78
N LYS A 205 -15.89 -1.62 11.79
CA LYS A 205 -17.19 -1.31 12.41
C LYS A 205 -18.01 -0.39 11.51
N SER A 206 -19.26 -0.74 11.20
CA SER A 206 -20.13 0.07 10.33
C SER A 206 -20.44 1.47 10.88
N SER A 207 -20.40 1.67 12.20
CA SER A 207 -20.48 2.99 12.86
C SER A 207 -19.41 3.95 12.36
N ASP A 208 -18.22 3.43 12.10
CA ASP A 208 -17.02 4.23 11.86
C ASP A 208 -17.02 4.77 10.41
N LEU A 209 -17.83 4.19 9.52
CA LEU A 209 -18.08 4.69 8.17
C LEU A 209 -18.66 6.11 8.16
N GLN A 210 -19.59 6.43 9.08
CA GLN A 210 -20.17 7.77 9.15
C GLN A 210 -19.14 8.81 9.65
N VAL A 211 -18.19 8.40 10.48
CA VAL A 211 -17.09 9.25 10.94
C VAL A 211 -16.13 9.50 9.78
N ILE A 212 -15.61 8.44 9.16
CA ILE A 212 -14.66 8.49 8.04
C ILE A 212 -15.24 9.27 6.85
N GLY A 213 -16.53 9.08 6.54
CA GLY A 213 -17.21 9.73 5.42
C GLY A 213 -17.19 11.26 5.46
N LYS A 214 -17.16 11.87 6.66
CA LYS A 214 -17.07 13.34 6.80
C LYS A 214 -15.74 13.91 6.28
N TYR A 215 -14.65 13.14 6.41
CA TYR A 215 -13.31 13.59 6.01
C TYR A 215 -13.07 13.47 4.50
N LEU A 216 -13.91 12.72 3.76
CA LEU A 216 -13.92 12.74 2.29
C LEU A 216 -14.36 14.09 1.71
N GLU A 217 -15.16 14.86 2.45
CA GLU A 217 -15.70 16.15 2.02
C GLU A 217 -14.88 17.33 2.60
N SER A 218 -13.66 17.05 3.07
CA SER A 218 -12.74 18.06 3.60
C SER A 218 -11.95 18.78 2.49
N ASN A 219 -11.70 20.07 2.70
CA ASN A 219 -10.76 20.83 1.87
C ASN A 219 -9.28 20.47 2.16
N VAL A 220 -9.00 19.84 3.31
CA VAL A 220 -7.65 19.39 3.70
C VAL A 220 -7.32 18.08 2.97
N GLN A 221 -6.19 18.02 2.27
CA GLN A 221 -5.88 16.89 1.38
C GLN A 221 -5.59 15.61 2.15
N GLU A 222 -4.81 15.71 3.23
CA GLU A 222 -4.44 14.62 4.14
C GLU A 222 -5.68 13.95 4.74
N TYR A 223 -6.72 14.74 5.04
CA TYR A 223 -8.00 14.23 5.56
C TYR A 223 -8.72 13.37 4.52
N LYS A 224 -8.75 13.80 3.25
CA LYS A 224 -9.32 13.03 2.14
C LYS A 224 -8.52 11.76 1.88
N THR A 225 -7.20 11.85 1.71
CA THR A 225 -6.31 10.70 1.48
C THR A 225 -6.38 9.69 2.64
N GLY A 226 -6.39 10.16 3.88
CA GLY A 226 -6.60 9.34 5.08
C GLY A 226 -7.95 8.64 5.09
N ALA A 227 -9.03 9.35 4.76
CA ALA A 227 -10.38 8.77 4.66
C ALA A 227 -10.50 7.74 3.52
N ILE A 228 -9.87 7.99 2.38
CA ILE A 228 -9.83 7.08 1.23
C ILE A 228 -9.09 5.78 1.60
N ARG A 229 -7.89 5.90 2.23
CA ARG A 229 -7.12 4.77 2.76
C ARG A 229 -7.92 3.99 3.84
N ALA A 230 -8.63 4.69 4.72
CA ALA A 230 -9.48 4.11 5.76
C ALA A 230 -10.65 3.29 5.19
N LEU A 231 -11.39 3.82 4.21
CA LEU A 231 -12.49 3.09 3.56
C LEU A 231 -11.98 1.88 2.76
N ALA A 232 -10.80 1.97 2.14
CA ALA A 232 -10.15 0.83 1.49
C ALA A 232 -9.75 -0.25 2.52
N ASN A 233 -9.24 0.13 3.70
CA ASN A 233 -8.92 -0.78 4.80
C ASN A 233 -10.15 -1.43 5.45
N HIS A 234 -11.31 -0.76 5.44
CA HIS A 234 -12.51 -1.15 6.21
C HIS A 234 -13.05 -2.55 5.88
N GLY A 235 -12.97 -2.97 4.61
CA GLY A 235 -13.36 -4.31 4.17
C GLY A 235 -14.88 -4.59 4.12
N ASN A 236 -15.73 -3.67 4.59
CA ASN A 236 -17.17 -3.71 4.35
C ASN A 236 -17.47 -3.39 2.86
N SER A 237 -18.42 -4.09 2.25
CA SER A 237 -18.95 -3.74 0.92
C SER A 237 -19.44 -2.28 0.82
N ASP A 238 -19.92 -1.70 1.92
CA ASP A 238 -20.44 -0.32 1.92
C ASP A 238 -19.32 0.74 1.90
N SER A 239 -18.11 0.44 2.37
CA SER A 239 -16.98 1.38 2.26
C SER A 239 -16.52 1.54 0.80
N LEU A 240 -16.53 0.45 0.03
CA LEU A 240 -16.27 0.49 -1.42
C LEU A 240 -17.38 1.21 -2.18
N LYS A 241 -18.65 1.13 -1.73
CA LYS A 241 -19.75 1.96 -2.28
C LYS A 241 -19.53 3.44 -1.98
N MET A 242 -19.05 3.79 -0.78
CA MET A 242 -18.71 5.18 -0.44
C MET A 242 -17.57 5.72 -1.32
N LEU A 243 -16.49 4.94 -1.53
CA LEU A 243 -15.43 5.30 -2.46
C LEU A 243 -15.94 5.46 -3.90
N TRP A 244 -16.81 4.56 -4.37
CA TRP A 244 -17.40 4.65 -5.71
C TRP A 244 -18.27 5.91 -5.88
N ASN A 245 -19.06 6.26 -4.87
CA ASN A 245 -19.89 7.47 -4.89
C ASN A 245 -19.04 8.74 -4.81
N ALA A 246 -17.97 8.74 -4.00
CA ALA A 246 -17.01 9.83 -3.94
C ALA A 246 -16.32 10.05 -5.30
N LEU A 247 -15.87 8.98 -5.97
CA LEU A 247 -15.28 9.04 -7.32
C LEU A 247 -16.25 9.55 -8.40
N ILE A 248 -17.56 9.35 -8.23
CA ILE A 248 -18.58 9.92 -9.13
C ILE A 248 -18.76 11.42 -8.87
N LYS A 249 -18.80 11.84 -7.60
CA LYS A 249 -18.99 13.24 -7.20
C LYS A 249 -17.75 14.10 -7.48
N ASN A 250 -16.56 13.53 -7.25
CA ASN A 250 -15.25 14.17 -7.21
C ASN A 250 -14.24 13.34 -8.03
N PRO A 251 -14.17 13.51 -9.37
CA PRO A 251 -13.26 12.77 -10.23
C PRO A 251 -11.77 12.98 -9.93
N GLU A 252 -11.41 14.07 -9.25
CA GLU A 252 -10.03 14.35 -8.83
C GLU A 252 -9.49 13.37 -7.77
N LEU A 253 -10.37 12.62 -7.09
CA LEU A 253 -9.99 11.57 -6.14
C LEU A 253 -9.60 10.24 -6.82
N GLU A 254 -9.67 10.16 -8.15
CA GLU A 254 -9.38 8.94 -8.91
C GLU A 254 -7.99 8.32 -8.66
N PRO A 255 -6.86 9.07 -8.70
CA PRO A 255 -5.55 8.50 -8.38
C PRO A 255 -5.44 7.99 -6.93
N ASP A 256 -5.93 8.75 -5.94
CA ASP A 256 -5.99 8.35 -4.51
C ASP A 256 -6.78 7.04 -4.33
N ILE A 257 -7.94 6.94 -5.00
CA ILE A 257 -8.83 5.77 -4.89
C ILE A 257 -8.23 4.56 -5.61
N ILE A 258 -7.60 4.75 -6.78
CA ILE A 258 -6.86 3.68 -7.47
C ILE A 258 -5.71 3.18 -6.58
N TYR A 259 -4.92 4.08 -5.98
CA TYR A 259 -3.82 3.73 -5.07
C TYR A 259 -4.31 3.00 -3.82
N ALA A 260 -5.31 3.54 -3.13
CA ALA A 260 -5.83 2.95 -1.92
C ALA A 260 -6.42 1.56 -2.17
N VAL A 261 -7.11 1.33 -3.30
CA VAL A 261 -7.67 0.03 -3.68
C VAL A 261 -6.61 -0.92 -4.26
N SER A 262 -5.56 -0.41 -4.95
CA SER A 262 -4.42 -1.23 -5.42
C SER A 262 -3.64 -1.86 -4.26
N LYS A 263 -3.55 -1.19 -3.10
CA LYS A 263 -2.96 -1.79 -1.90
C LYS A 263 -3.85 -2.84 -1.19
N LYS A 264 -5.10 -3.11 -1.63
CA LYS A 264 -6.01 -4.10 -0.98
C LYS A 264 -6.35 -5.29 -1.89
N ARG A 265 -5.94 -6.49 -1.49
CA ARG A 265 -6.19 -7.75 -2.20
C ARG A 265 -7.61 -8.30 -1.94
N GLY A 266 -8.08 -9.21 -2.80
CA GLY A 266 -9.39 -9.86 -2.69
C GLY A 266 -10.35 -9.47 -3.82
N LEU A 267 -11.47 -10.21 -3.94
CA LEU A 267 -12.36 -10.08 -5.10
C LEU A 267 -13.03 -8.70 -5.18
N ALA A 268 -13.55 -8.14 -4.08
CA ALA A 268 -14.28 -6.87 -4.12
C ALA A 268 -13.39 -5.67 -4.56
N PRO A 269 -12.17 -5.48 -4.02
CA PRO A 269 -11.20 -4.54 -4.58
C PRO A 269 -10.87 -4.78 -6.05
N THR A 270 -10.69 -6.04 -6.48
CA THR A 270 -10.42 -6.37 -7.89
C THR A 270 -11.58 -6.03 -8.81
N LEU A 271 -12.84 -6.27 -8.40
CA LEU A 271 -14.03 -5.87 -9.16
C LEU A 271 -14.18 -4.34 -9.20
N MET A 272 -13.85 -3.64 -8.12
CA MET A 272 -13.81 -2.18 -8.05
C MET A 272 -12.78 -1.59 -9.02
N LEU A 273 -11.55 -2.13 -9.06
CA LEU A 273 -10.52 -1.72 -10.03
C LEU A 273 -11.00 -1.90 -11.48
N ILE A 274 -11.60 -3.05 -11.83
CA ILE A 274 -12.17 -3.27 -13.16
C ILE A 274 -13.31 -2.27 -13.47
N LYS A 275 -14.11 -1.90 -12.45
CA LYS A 275 -15.18 -0.90 -12.59
C LYS A 275 -14.62 0.50 -12.88
N ILE A 276 -13.55 0.91 -12.20
CA ILE A 276 -12.83 2.16 -12.46
C ILE A 276 -12.22 2.13 -13.87
N MET A 277 -11.54 1.05 -14.24
CA MET A 277 -10.90 0.86 -15.55
C MET A 277 -11.89 0.98 -16.72
N ASN A 278 -13.14 0.54 -16.56
CA ASN A 278 -14.19 0.69 -17.59
C ASN A 278 -14.91 2.06 -17.55
N ARG A 279 -14.73 2.88 -16.49
CA ARG A 279 -15.23 4.26 -16.42
C ARG A 279 -14.19 5.26 -16.94
N THR A 280 -12.92 5.05 -16.62
CA THR A 280 -11.87 6.05 -16.82
C THR A 280 -11.50 6.23 -18.29
N LYS A 281 -11.30 7.49 -18.68
CA LYS A 281 -10.77 7.88 -19.99
C LYS A 281 -9.25 8.06 -19.97
N ASN A 282 -8.61 7.98 -18.79
CA ASN A 282 -7.17 8.19 -18.65
C ASN A 282 -6.43 6.86 -18.87
N GLU A 283 -5.73 6.75 -20.01
CA GLU A 283 -4.97 5.56 -20.39
C GLU A 283 -3.89 5.19 -19.37
N ASN A 284 -3.26 6.17 -18.71
CA ASN A 284 -2.28 5.90 -17.65
C ASN A 284 -2.94 5.19 -16.45
N TYR A 285 -4.16 5.59 -16.08
CA TYR A 285 -4.92 4.91 -15.02
C TYR A 285 -5.41 3.54 -15.47
N GLN A 286 -5.83 3.35 -16.73
CA GLN A 286 -6.12 2.02 -17.27
C GLN A 286 -4.89 1.10 -17.21
N ASN A 287 -3.71 1.60 -17.59
CA ASN A 287 -2.45 0.88 -17.57
C ASN A 287 -1.99 0.52 -16.15
N ILE A 288 -2.10 1.44 -15.18
CA ILE A 288 -1.81 1.17 -13.76
C ILE A 288 -2.75 0.08 -13.22
N ILE A 289 -4.05 0.20 -13.48
CA ILE A 289 -5.04 -0.81 -13.06
C ILE A 289 -4.77 -2.16 -13.73
N HIS A 290 -4.42 -2.20 -15.02
CA HIS A 290 -4.10 -3.43 -15.72
C HIS A 290 -2.87 -4.13 -15.13
N LYS A 291 -1.79 -3.39 -14.84
CA LYS A 291 -0.59 -3.89 -14.15
C LYS A 291 -0.95 -4.53 -12.81
N GLU A 292 -1.73 -3.85 -11.98
CA GLU A 292 -2.16 -4.35 -10.67
C GLU A 292 -3.04 -5.61 -10.79
N LEU A 293 -3.94 -5.67 -11.77
CA LEU A 293 -4.78 -6.85 -12.04
C LEU A 293 -3.93 -8.06 -12.48
N VAL A 294 -2.88 -7.84 -13.27
CA VAL A 294 -1.91 -8.88 -13.66
C VAL A 294 -1.06 -9.32 -12.48
N TYR A 295 -0.52 -8.39 -11.68
CA TYR A 295 0.27 -8.67 -10.48
C TYR A 295 -0.51 -9.53 -9.46
N ARG A 296 -1.80 -9.22 -9.25
CA ARG A 296 -2.75 -10.03 -8.45
C ARG A 296 -3.08 -11.41 -9.02
N ARG A 297 -2.63 -11.73 -10.24
CA ARG A 297 -3.06 -12.90 -11.03
C ARG A 297 -4.59 -12.94 -11.18
N ALA A 298 -5.23 -11.79 -11.39
CA ALA A 298 -6.69 -11.65 -11.46
C ALA A 298 -7.31 -12.21 -12.76
N TYR A 299 -6.73 -13.25 -13.34
CA TYR A 299 -7.07 -13.78 -14.66
C TYR A 299 -8.48 -14.39 -14.74
N GLY A 300 -8.99 -14.48 -15.97
CA GLY A 300 -10.29 -15.06 -16.30
C GLY A 300 -11.27 -14.04 -16.89
N LYS A 301 -12.54 -14.43 -17.01
CA LYS A 301 -13.60 -13.61 -17.60
C LYS A 301 -14.37 -12.83 -16.54
N TYR A 302 -14.74 -11.60 -16.85
CA TYR A 302 -15.53 -10.71 -15.99
C TYR A 302 -16.71 -10.15 -16.79
N ALA A 303 -17.86 -10.03 -16.15
CA ALA A 303 -19.07 -9.46 -16.71
C ALA A 303 -19.25 -8.05 -16.13
N ILE A 304 -19.46 -7.07 -17.00
CA ILE A 304 -19.77 -5.68 -16.68
C ILE A 304 -21.22 -5.45 -17.08
N VAL A 305 -22.07 -4.98 -16.17
CA VAL A 305 -23.49 -4.71 -16.45
C VAL A 305 -23.63 -3.53 -17.42
N GLN A 306 -24.50 -3.67 -18.43
CA GLN A 306 -24.70 -2.68 -19.51
C GLN A 306 -26.13 -2.09 -19.53
N ILE A 307 -26.86 -2.26 -18.44
CA ILE A 307 -28.23 -1.72 -18.27
C ILE A 307 -28.38 -1.13 -16.87
N PRO A 308 -29.33 -0.18 -16.64
CA PRO A 308 -29.51 0.47 -15.34
C PRO A 308 -29.71 -0.49 -14.16
N VAL A 309 -30.40 -1.62 -14.36
CA VAL A 309 -30.60 -2.67 -13.33
C VAL A 309 -30.54 -4.08 -13.93
N ALA A 310 -29.45 -4.79 -13.69
CA ALA A 310 -29.39 -6.24 -13.82
C ALA A 310 -29.90 -6.93 -12.53
N THR A 311 -30.32 -8.19 -12.64
CA THR A 311 -30.78 -9.00 -11.50
C THR A 311 -30.14 -10.37 -11.56
N LEU A 312 -29.44 -10.76 -10.50
CA LEU A 312 -28.88 -12.10 -10.33
C LEU A 312 -30.00 -13.09 -9.96
N LYS A 313 -29.98 -14.26 -10.60
CA LYS A 313 -30.99 -15.31 -10.50
C LYS A 313 -30.41 -16.58 -9.87
N GLN A 314 -31.22 -17.31 -9.12
CA GLN A 314 -30.81 -18.59 -8.53
C GLN A 314 -30.58 -19.68 -9.58
N TYR A 315 -31.33 -19.65 -10.67
CA TYR A 315 -31.25 -20.58 -11.80
C TYR A 315 -31.23 -19.81 -13.13
N PRO A 316 -30.65 -20.37 -14.22
CA PRO A 316 -30.55 -19.71 -15.52
C PRO A 316 -31.89 -19.70 -16.29
N ARG A 317 -32.90 -19.03 -15.73
CA ARG A 317 -34.24 -18.88 -16.33
C ARG A 317 -34.91 -17.57 -15.87
N ALA A 318 -35.66 -16.94 -16.77
CA ALA A 318 -36.24 -15.61 -16.55
C ALA A 318 -37.08 -15.52 -15.25
N ASN A 319 -37.90 -16.54 -14.97
CA ASN A 319 -38.83 -16.56 -13.84
C ASN A 319 -38.19 -17.02 -12.51
N SER A 320 -36.88 -17.25 -12.45
CA SER A 320 -36.19 -17.67 -11.22
C SER A 320 -36.18 -16.59 -10.12
N THR A 321 -36.12 -17.03 -8.87
CA THR A 321 -35.85 -16.25 -7.65
C THR A 321 -34.76 -15.19 -7.85
N ARG A 322 -35.00 -13.97 -7.37
CA ARG A 322 -34.09 -12.82 -7.50
C ARG A 322 -33.15 -12.75 -6.28
N ILE A 323 -31.87 -13.06 -6.46
CA ILE A 323 -30.86 -13.04 -5.39
C ILE A 323 -30.47 -11.59 -5.05
N ALA A 324 -29.93 -10.87 -6.03
CA ALA A 324 -29.40 -9.52 -5.89
C ALA A 324 -29.76 -8.66 -7.11
N ARG A 325 -29.65 -7.33 -6.95
CA ARG A 325 -29.63 -6.37 -8.06
C ARG A 325 -28.20 -5.86 -8.23
N LEU A 326 -27.81 -5.63 -9.47
CA LEU A 326 -26.57 -4.96 -9.85
C LEU A 326 -26.96 -3.73 -10.68
N GLY A 327 -26.32 -2.60 -10.42
CA GLY A 327 -26.51 -1.37 -11.19
C GLY A 327 -25.67 -1.37 -12.47
N GLU A 328 -25.78 -0.31 -13.26
CA GLU A 328 -24.96 -0.15 -14.46
C GLU A 328 -23.46 -0.07 -14.12
N GLY A 329 -22.63 -0.66 -14.98
CA GLY A 329 -21.20 -0.77 -14.78
C GLY A 329 -20.76 -1.70 -13.64
N ASP A 330 -21.66 -2.26 -12.83
CA ASP A 330 -21.27 -3.22 -11.79
C ASP A 330 -20.59 -4.45 -12.42
N VAL A 331 -19.52 -4.92 -11.77
CA VAL A 331 -18.67 -6.00 -12.28
C VAL A 331 -18.83 -7.25 -11.44
N GLY A 332 -18.88 -8.41 -12.09
CA GLY A 332 -18.79 -9.73 -11.44
C GLY A 332 -17.82 -10.67 -12.18
N LYS A 333 -17.13 -11.54 -11.44
CA LYS A 333 -16.26 -12.57 -12.03
C LYS A 333 -17.12 -13.70 -12.59
N VAL A 334 -16.93 -14.04 -13.86
CA VAL A 334 -17.65 -15.15 -14.50
C VAL A 334 -17.08 -16.47 -13.99
N ARG A 335 -17.96 -17.33 -13.48
CA ARG A 335 -17.63 -18.66 -12.95
C ARG A 335 -18.04 -19.77 -13.90
N ARG A 336 -19.24 -19.67 -14.50
CA ARG A 336 -19.78 -20.63 -15.47
C ARG A 336 -20.60 -19.90 -16.53
N VAL A 337 -20.80 -20.54 -17.67
CA VAL A 337 -21.75 -20.12 -18.72
C VAL A 337 -22.61 -21.34 -19.06
N THR A 338 -23.88 -21.15 -19.39
CA THR A 338 -24.72 -22.27 -19.84
C THR A 338 -24.27 -22.78 -21.21
N SER A 339 -24.24 -24.11 -21.39
CA SER A 339 -24.02 -24.72 -22.71
C SER A 339 -25.17 -24.34 -23.66
N LYS A 340 -26.41 -24.62 -23.22
CA LYS A 340 -27.66 -24.24 -23.89
C LYS A 340 -27.85 -22.71 -23.91
N ARG A 341 -28.44 -22.21 -25.00
CA ARG A 341 -29.03 -20.87 -25.09
C ARG A 341 -30.48 -20.90 -24.57
N PHE A 342 -31.03 -19.72 -24.32
CA PHE A 342 -32.37 -19.50 -23.79
C PHE A 342 -33.01 -18.28 -24.47
N LYS A 343 -34.26 -18.42 -24.91
CA LYS A 343 -35.08 -17.32 -25.41
C LYS A 343 -35.66 -16.52 -24.24
N ALA A 344 -35.48 -15.20 -24.24
CA ALA A 344 -36.08 -14.29 -23.24
C ALA A 344 -36.37 -12.91 -23.84
N LYS A 345 -37.37 -12.20 -23.29
CA LYS A 345 -37.70 -10.83 -23.72
C LYS A 345 -36.67 -9.83 -23.19
N PHE A 346 -36.11 -9.04 -24.09
CA PHE A 346 -35.16 -7.96 -23.83
C PHE A 346 -35.41 -6.84 -24.86
N ASP A 347 -35.53 -5.60 -24.39
CA ASP A 347 -35.83 -4.39 -25.18
C ASP A 347 -36.92 -4.62 -26.25
N ASN A 348 -38.06 -5.12 -25.74
CA ASN A 348 -39.26 -5.56 -26.44
C ASN A 348 -39.11 -6.70 -27.48
N LYS A 349 -37.89 -7.13 -27.83
CA LYS A 349 -37.61 -8.26 -28.71
C LYS A 349 -37.41 -9.55 -27.92
N VAL A 350 -37.52 -10.71 -28.57
CA VAL A 350 -37.12 -12.01 -27.99
C VAL A 350 -35.70 -12.31 -28.48
N ILE A 351 -34.75 -12.39 -27.54
CA ILE A 351 -33.34 -12.65 -27.84
C ILE A 351 -32.97 -14.05 -27.33
N GLU A 352 -32.14 -14.77 -28.08
CA GLU A 352 -31.67 -16.11 -27.71
C GLU A 352 -30.18 -16.14 -27.35
N ASP A 353 -29.88 -16.21 -26.06
CA ASP A 353 -28.50 -16.21 -25.57
C ASP A 353 -28.29 -17.04 -24.29
N ARG A 354 -27.05 -17.13 -23.83
CA ARG A 354 -26.66 -17.91 -22.65
C ARG A 354 -26.90 -17.13 -21.35
N TYR A 355 -26.97 -17.88 -20.25
CA TYR A 355 -26.84 -17.30 -18.90
C TYR A 355 -25.40 -17.47 -18.40
N TYR A 356 -24.94 -16.45 -17.68
CA TYR A 356 -23.61 -16.36 -17.09
C TYR A 356 -23.74 -16.39 -15.57
N LEU A 357 -23.10 -17.35 -14.91
CA LEU A 357 -23.01 -17.42 -13.45
C LEU A 357 -21.87 -16.51 -13.01
N ILE A 358 -22.18 -15.45 -12.27
CA ILE A 358 -21.19 -14.43 -11.88
C ILE A 358 -21.15 -14.24 -10.36
N GLN A 359 -19.93 -14.08 -9.83
CA GLN A 359 -19.66 -13.69 -8.45
C GLN A 359 -19.46 -12.17 -8.40
N ALA A 360 -20.37 -11.45 -7.74
CA ALA A 360 -20.39 -9.98 -7.68
C ALA A 360 -20.60 -9.48 -6.25
N VAL A 361 -20.31 -8.20 -6.01
CA VAL A 361 -20.51 -7.56 -4.69
C VAL A 361 -22.01 -7.32 -4.43
N ASN A 362 -22.46 -7.56 -3.20
CA ASN A 362 -23.86 -7.38 -2.82
C ASN A 362 -24.22 -5.90 -2.61
N SER A 363 -25.21 -5.41 -3.37
CA SER A 363 -25.70 -4.03 -3.24
C SER A 363 -26.69 -3.82 -2.07
N LYS A 364 -27.38 -4.88 -1.59
CA LYS A 364 -28.41 -4.79 -0.54
C LYS A 364 -27.85 -4.24 0.80
N LYS A 365 -28.68 -3.46 1.50
CA LYS A 365 -28.34 -2.68 2.73
C LYS A 365 -28.26 -3.47 4.05
N ASN A 366 -28.66 -4.74 4.10
CA ASN A 366 -28.89 -5.44 5.38
C ASN A 366 -27.83 -6.51 5.68
N TYR A 367 -27.62 -6.70 6.99
CA TYR A 367 -26.49 -7.35 7.65
C TYR A 367 -26.19 -8.82 7.24
N PHE A 368 -24.92 -9.18 7.49
CA PHE A 368 -24.32 -10.52 7.62
C PHE A 368 -23.61 -11.21 6.43
N ARG A 369 -22.30 -11.42 6.67
CA ARG A 369 -21.45 -12.58 6.31
C ARG A 369 -21.15 -12.92 4.84
N ARG A 370 -21.89 -12.46 3.83
CA ARG A 370 -21.49 -12.63 2.40
C ARG A 370 -21.64 -11.34 1.60
N SER A 371 -20.55 -10.57 1.56
CA SER A 371 -20.39 -9.40 0.68
C SER A 371 -20.27 -9.77 -0.80
N ILE A 372 -19.90 -11.03 -1.10
CA ILE A 372 -19.86 -11.62 -2.45
C ILE A 372 -21.05 -12.57 -2.59
N MET A 373 -21.84 -12.38 -3.64
CA MET A 373 -22.98 -13.24 -4.00
C MET A 373 -22.74 -13.84 -5.39
N GLU A 374 -23.18 -15.08 -5.58
CA GLU A 374 -23.13 -15.78 -6.87
C GLU A 374 -24.53 -15.98 -7.43
N GLY A 375 -24.71 -15.72 -8.74
CA GLY A 375 -26.00 -15.92 -9.40
C GLY A 375 -25.95 -15.71 -10.91
N TRP A 376 -26.97 -16.20 -11.60
CA TRP A 376 -27.08 -16.18 -13.05
C TRP A 376 -27.61 -14.82 -13.56
N VAL A 377 -26.97 -14.27 -14.59
CA VAL A 377 -27.45 -13.12 -15.37
C VAL A 377 -27.58 -13.52 -16.84
N PHE A 378 -28.53 -12.93 -17.56
CA PHE A 378 -28.76 -13.20 -18.99
C PHE A 378 -27.78 -12.38 -19.84
N GLY A 379 -27.13 -13.01 -20.83
CA GLY A 379 -26.01 -12.45 -21.60
C GLY A 379 -26.19 -11.04 -22.15
N PRO A 380 -27.32 -10.69 -22.81
CA PRO A 380 -27.56 -9.35 -23.37
C PRO A 380 -27.59 -8.19 -22.34
N LYS A 381 -27.53 -8.50 -21.04
CA LYS A 381 -27.48 -7.52 -19.95
C LYS A 381 -26.05 -7.17 -19.52
N ILE A 382 -25.04 -7.83 -20.09
CA ILE A 382 -23.64 -7.72 -19.70
C ILE A 382 -22.69 -7.68 -20.91
N LYS A 383 -21.57 -6.96 -20.76
CA LYS A 383 -20.39 -7.06 -21.61
C LYS A 383 -19.39 -7.97 -20.92
N VAL A 384 -18.88 -8.99 -21.61
CA VAL A 384 -17.86 -9.89 -21.06
C VAL A 384 -16.48 -9.45 -21.52
N ILE A 385 -15.58 -9.19 -20.57
CA ILE A 385 -14.15 -8.94 -20.82
C ILE A 385 -13.30 -10.10 -20.31
N SER A 386 -12.04 -10.17 -20.71
CA SER A 386 -11.05 -11.15 -20.26
C SER A 386 -9.78 -10.49 -19.77
N ILE A 387 -9.30 -10.90 -18.61
CA ILE A 387 -7.95 -10.59 -18.11
C ILE A 387 -7.09 -11.83 -18.33
N SER A 388 -6.03 -11.70 -19.12
CA SER A 388 -5.12 -12.78 -19.53
C SER A 388 -3.78 -12.70 -18.79
N PRO A 389 -3.05 -13.82 -18.66
CA PRO A 389 -1.64 -13.76 -18.25
C PRO A 389 -0.79 -13.03 -19.30
N PRO A 390 0.33 -12.40 -18.89
CA PRO A 390 1.21 -11.70 -19.83
C PRO A 390 1.89 -12.67 -20.79
N THR A 391 1.86 -12.33 -22.07
CA THR A 391 2.65 -12.96 -23.14
C THR A 391 4.15 -12.82 -22.86
N THR A 392 4.98 -13.66 -23.51
CA THR A 392 6.42 -13.67 -23.28
C THR A 392 7.08 -12.31 -23.55
N SER A 393 6.61 -11.56 -24.55
CA SER A 393 6.99 -10.16 -24.80
C SER A 393 6.74 -9.25 -23.59
N ASN A 394 5.55 -9.35 -23.00
CA ASN A 394 5.08 -8.44 -21.97
C ASN A 394 5.65 -8.78 -20.58
N LYS A 395 6.24 -9.98 -20.40
CA LYS A 395 6.93 -10.36 -19.16
C LYS A 395 8.14 -9.46 -18.90
N LEU A 396 8.94 -9.19 -19.94
CA LEU A 396 10.11 -8.30 -19.85
C LEU A 396 9.67 -6.88 -19.42
N THR A 397 8.66 -6.33 -20.09
CA THR A 397 8.06 -5.03 -19.75
C THR A 397 7.58 -4.97 -18.30
N ILE A 398 6.98 -6.05 -17.78
CA ILE A 398 6.54 -6.13 -16.38
C ILE A 398 7.73 -6.23 -15.41
N GLN A 399 8.80 -6.94 -15.77
CA GLN A 399 10.02 -7.02 -14.93
C GLN A 399 10.68 -5.64 -14.78
N THR A 400 10.92 -4.92 -15.87
CA THR A 400 11.49 -3.56 -15.85
C THR A 400 10.61 -2.53 -15.12
N ILE A 401 9.30 -2.79 -15.03
CA ILE A 401 8.34 -1.92 -14.33
C ILE A 401 8.19 -2.30 -12.85
N ASN A 402 8.47 -3.55 -12.45
CA ASN A 402 8.49 -3.93 -11.03
C ASN A 402 9.67 -3.29 -10.28
N SER A 403 10.76 -2.94 -10.97
CA SER A 403 11.88 -2.16 -10.44
C SER A 403 11.63 -0.65 -10.39
N MET A 404 10.54 -0.15 -11.00
CA MET A 404 10.11 1.23 -10.86
C MET A 404 9.06 1.31 -9.75
N ASN A 405 9.33 2.07 -8.69
CA ASN A 405 8.39 2.26 -7.60
C ASN A 405 7.24 3.21 -8.04
N ILE A 406 6.24 2.67 -8.76
CA ILE A 406 5.19 3.42 -9.48
C ILE A 406 4.31 4.30 -8.56
N TYR A 407 4.48 4.17 -7.26
CA TYR A 407 4.03 5.12 -6.26
C TYR A 407 5.12 5.22 -5.18
N THR A 408 6.01 6.20 -5.33
CA THR A 408 6.70 6.78 -4.19
C THR A 408 5.65 7.26 -3.19
N ASP A 409 5.74 6.86 -1.92
CA ASP A 409 5.09 7.66 -0.88
C ASP A 409 5.96 8.94 -0.77
N GLU A 410 5.36 10.12 -0.96
CA GLU A 410 6.07 11.41 -1.02
C GLU A 410 6.59 11.85 0.36
N HIS A 411 7.56 11.13 0.94
CA HIS A 411 8.37 11.49 2.11
C HIS A 411 9.70 10.67 2.11
N SER A 412 10.38 10.61 0.97
CA SER A 412 11.75 10.07 0.86
C SER A 412 12.53 10.70 -0.32
N GLU A 413 13.20 11.81 -0.01
CA GLU A 413 14.45 12.39 -0.57
C GLU A 413 14.80 12.33 -2.08
N GLU A 414 15.49 13.38 -2.53
CA GLU A 414 15.90 13.60 -3.93
C GLU A 414 17.24 12.89 -4.25
N GLU A 415 17.23 11.90 -5.15
CA GLU A 415 18.48 11.34 -5.69
C GLU A 415 19.08 12.27 -6.77
N ILE A 416 20.18 12.95 -6.42
CA ILE A 416 21.03 13.66 -7.38
C ILE A 416 21.81 12.63 -8.20
N GLN A 417 21.41 12.43 -9.46
CA GLN A 417 22.06 11.49 -10.39
C GLN A 417 23.45 12.00 -10.85
N PRO A 418 24.56 11.30 -10.55
CA PRO A 418 25.86 11.62 -11.14
C PRO A 418 25.91 11.11 -12.60
N ASN A 419 25.87 12.05 -13.54
CA ASN A 419 26.06 11.79 -14.96
C ASN A 419 27.42 11.13 -15.24
N ASN A 420 27.46 10.00 -15.97
CA ASN A 420 28.71 9.52 -16.52
C ASN A 420 28.58 8.76 -17.85
N ASN A 421 29.53 9.00 -18.76
CA ASN A 421 29.57 8.43 -20.10
C ASN A 421 30.26 7.06 -20.11
N LYS A 422 29.93 6.24 -21.11
CA LYS A 422 30.65 4.98 -21.39
C LYS A 422 32.13 5.23 -21.68
N LYS A 423 32.98 4.40 -21.10
CA LYS A 423 34.08 3.75 -21.83
C LYS A 423 34.01 2.24 -21.62
N THR A 424 34.47 1.50 -22.63
CA THR A 424 34.48 0.04 -22.68
C THR A 424 35.92 -0.44 -22.61
N GLU A 425 36.26 -1.21 -21.59
CA GLU A 425 37.51 -1.98 -21.53
C GLU A 425 37.18 -3.43 -21.12
N THR A 426 38.01 -4.37 -21.56
CA THR A 426 37.78 -5.82 -21.54
C THR A 426 38.26 -6.47 -20.23
N PRO A 427 37.74 -7.65 -19.85
CA PRO A 427 38.17 -8.34 -18.64
C PRO A 427 39.63 -8.82 -18.74
N VAL A 428 40.28 -8.88 -17.59
CA VAL A 428 41.53 -9.60 -17.33
C VAL A 428 41.21 -10.75 -16.37
N GLU A 429 41.99 -11.81 -16.40
CA GLU A 429 41.79 -13.04 -15.64
C GLU A 429 42.44 -12.95 -14.23
N ASP A 430 42.78 -14.10 -13.65
CA ASP A 430 43.37 -14.31 -12.31
C ASP A 430 42.43 -14.07 -11.10
N GLU A 431 42.37 -14.94 -10.09
CA GLU A 431 42.96 -16.29 -9.95
C GLU A 431 42.02 -17.17 -9.08
N ASN A 432 42.12 -18.49 -9.18
CA ASN A 432 41.33 -19.41 -8.35
C ASN A 432 42.06 -19.70 -7.03
N ASP A 433 41.37 -19.54 -5.90
CA ASP A 433 41.83 -20.09 -4.62
C ASP A 433 40.80 -21.11 -4.11
N SER A 434 41.25 -22.34 -3.88
CA SER A 434 40.39 -23.53 -3.79
C SER A 434 40.23 -24.04 -2.37
N PHE A 435 39.00 -24.36 -1.97
CA PHE A 435 38.75 -25.25 -0.84
C PHE A 435 37.85 -26.41 -1.29
N GLU A 436 38.45 -27.59 -1.33
CA GLU A 436 37.79 -28.87 -1.66
C GLU A 436 36.98 -29.42 -0.47
N ASP A 437 36.14 -30.41 -0.76
CA ASP A 437 35.30 -31.10 0.21
C ASP A 437 36.11 -31.86 1.27
N ILE A 438 35.60 -31.89 2.50
CA ILE A 438 35.84 -33.01 3.42
C ILE A 438 34.48 -33.62 3.76
N ILE A 439 34.30 -34.87 3.31
CA ILE A 439 33.21 -35.75 3.71
C ILE A 439 33.59 -36.39 5.04
N GLU A 440 32.67 -36.44 6.00
CA GLU A 440 32.75 -37.42 7.08
C GLU A 440 31.32 -37.88 7.46
N ASP A 441 31.08 -39.18 7.37
CA ASP A 441 29.78 -39.80 7.61
C ASP A 441 29.47 -39.97 9.10
N SER A 442 28.20 -40.03 9.46
CA SER A 442 27.75 -40.82 10.63
C SER A 442 26.25 -41.14 10.55
N ASP A 443 25.96 -42.42 10.29
CA ASP A 443 24.60 -42.96 10.35
C ASP A 443 24.02 -42.94 11.78
N SER A 444 22.69 -42.92 11.87
CA SER A 444 21.98 -43.94 12.66
C SER A 444 20.47 -43.95 12.37
N ASP A 445 19.94 -45.14 12.11
CA ASP A 445 18.51 -45.39 11.91
C ASP A 445 17.67 -45.18 13.18
N SER A 446 16.38 -44.87 12.98
CA SER A 446 15.30 -45.58 13.69
C SER A 446 13.93 -45.33 13.04
N GLN A 447 13.53 -46.22 12.13
CA GLN A 447 12.11 -46.47 11.88
C GLN A 447 11.63 -47.61 12.78
N ASP A 448 10.60 -47.36 13.61
CA ASP A 448 9.61 -48.34 14.10
C ASP A 448 8.69 -47.68 15.15
N LYS A 449 7.42 -48.09 15.34
CA LYS A 449 6.54 -48.95 14.52
C LYS A 449 5.07 -48.58 14.84
N ILE A 450 4.15 -48.87 13.92
CA ILE A 450 2.70 -48.82 14.21
C ILE A 450 2.30 -50.08 14.99
N LYS A 451 1.44 -49.94 16.00
CA LYS A 451 0.60 -51.02 16.53
C LYS A 451 -0.75 -50.48 16.99
N ASP A 452 -1.82 -50.94 16.35
CA ASP A 452 -3.16 -50.99 16.91
C ASP A 452 -3.27 -52.14 17.93
N THR A 453 -4.25 -52.08 18.83
CA THR A 453 -4.84 -53.26 19.50
C THR A 453 -6.19 -52.88 20.13
N ASP A 454 -7.15 -53.81 20.10
CA ASP A 454 -8.58 -53.54 20.28
C ASP A 454 -9.13 -53.83 21.70
N ASP A 455 -10.39 -53.42 21.93
CA ASP A 455 -11.40 -53.94 22.87
C ASP A 455 -11.14 -53.95 24.42
N VAL A 456 -11.98 -53.34 25.29
CA VAL A 456 -13.40 -53.64 25.67
C VAL A 456 -13.49 -54.90 26.59
N PRO A 457 -14.22 -54.96 27.74
CA PRO A 457 -15.55 -54.35 28.06
C PRO A 457 -15.87 -53.89 29.54
N VAL A 458 -17.13 -53.44 29.78
CA VAL A 458 -18.01 -53.68 31.00
C VAL A 458 -17.58 -53.09 32.38
N ASP A 459 -18.44 -52.72 33.36
CA ASP A 459 -19.88 -52.95 33.67
C ASP A 459 -20.76 -51.67 33.68
N ASP A 460 -21.62 -51.46 34.70
CA ASP A 460 -22.99 -50.90 34.54
C ASP A 460 -23.58 -50.25 35.85
N LYS A 461 -24.82 -49.72 35.77
CA LYS A 461 -25.77 -49.32 36.85
C LYS A 461 -25.52 -47.93 37.48
N ASN A 462 -26.50 -47.15 37.95
CA ASN A 462 -27.97 -47.02 37.78
C ASN A 462 -28.37 -45.61 38.31
N ASN A 463 -29.57 -45.01 38.21
CA ASN A 463 -30.94 -45.35 37.75
C ASN A 463 -31.61 -43.99 37.32
N GLY A 464 -32.87 -43.82 36.88
CA GLY A 464 -33.98 -44.75 36.64
C GLY A 464 -35.36 -44.11 36.92
N SER A 465 -36.29 -44.13 35.95
CA SER A 465 -37.69 -43.62 36.03
C SER A 465 -37.85 -42.09 36.20
N SER A 466 -39.01 -41.44 35.97
CA SER A 466 -40.35 -41.91 35.56
C SER A 466 -41.11 -40.83 34.75
N SER A 467 -42.22 -41.24 34.12
CA SER A 467 -43.27 -40.43 33.46
C SER A 467 -44.63 -41.04 33.89
N PRO A 468 -45.84 -40.48 33.62
CA PRO A 468 -46.19 -39.24 32.91
C PRO A 468 -47.16 -38.33 33.71
N GLY A 469 -47.70 -37.28 33.08
CA GLY A 469 -48.80 -36.47 33.62
C GLY A 469 -49.32 -35.42 32.64
N GLU A 470 -50.61 -35.46 32.34
CA GLU A 470 -51.33 -34.51 31.48
C GLU A 470 -51.64 -33.19 32.23
N ASP A 471 -51.73 -32.07 31.51
CA ASP A 471 -53.04 -31.38 31.35
C ASP A 471 -52.99 -30.33 30.23
N GLY A 472 -54.15 -29.95 29.69
CA GLY A 472 -54.26 -29.07 28.51
C GLY A 472 -54.87 -27.69 28.78
N ARG A 473 -54.67 -26.74 27.86
CA ARG A 473 -55.54 -25.55 27.75
C ARG A 473 -55.63 -25.01 26.33
N LEU A 474 -56.86 -24.99 25.81
CA LEU A 474 -57.24 -24.26 24.59
C LEU A 474 -57.51 -22.79 24.91
N GLY A 475 -57.25 -21.92 23.93
CA GLY A 475 -57.61 -20.51 23.95
C GLY A 475 -57.36 -19.89 22.58
N GLY A 476 -58.40 -19.39 21.93
CA GLY A 476 -58.34 -18.82 20.58
C GLY A 476 -59.40 -17.75 20.38
N PHE A 477 -59.59 -17.35 19.12
CA PHE A 477 -60.43 -16.24 18.64
C PHE A 477 -59.88 -14.83 19.01
N TYR A 478 -59.92 -13.82 18.13
CA TYR A 478 -60.44 -13.74 16.76
C TYR A 478 -59.37 -13.20 15.79
#